data_AF-A0A915LM19-F1
#
_entry.id   AF-A0A915LM19-F1
#
_cell.length_a   1.000
_cell.length_b   1.000
_cell.length_c   1.000
_cell.angle_alpha   90.00
_cell.angle_beta   90.00
_cell.angle_gamma   90.00
#
_symmetry.space_group_name_H-M   'P 1'
#
loop_
_entity.id
_entity.type
_entity.pdbx_description
1 polymer ?
#
loop_
_entity_poly.entity_id
_entity_poly.type
_entity_poly.pdbx_seq_one_letter_code
_entity_poly.pdbx_strand_id
1 'polypeptide(L)'
;MDLKMRKELWPFLLRIFPWSSTYEHRESIRNDLFLRYQRMKRNRIKKISKATEAGEKFYANVESSILKDVLRTDRRNSFFAGDGNANLET
;
A
#
# COMPACT_ATOMS: atom_id res chain seq x y z
N MET A 1 -6.76 -7.40 -23.81
CA MET A 1 -5.71 -7.48 -22.78
C MET A 1 -6.19 -8.44 -21.71
N ASP A 2 -5.52 -9.58 -21.55
CA ASP A 2 -5.84 -10.53 -20.49
C ASP A 2 -5.65 -9.86 -19.12
N LEU A 3 -6.67 -9.95 -18.26
CA LEU A 3 -6.64 -9.41 -16.90
C LEU A 3 -5.48 -9.98 -16.08
N LYS A 4 -5.09 -11.23 -16.35
CA LYS A 4 -3.99 -11.90 -15.65
C LYS A 4 -2.64 -11.26 -15.93
N MET A 5 -2.43 -10.71 -17.13
CA MET A 5 -1.18 -10.05 -17.51
C MET A 5 -0.97 -8.71 -16.80
N ARG A 6 -2.03 -8.08 -16.28
CA ARG A 6 -1.92 -6.78 -15.58
C ARG A 6 -0.96 -6.85 -14.41
N LYS A 7 -0.99 -7.94 -13.64
CA LYS A 7 -0.11 -8.15 -12.48
C LYS A 7 1.37 -8.15 -12.87
N GLU A 8 1.68 -8.62 -14.07
CA GLU A 8 3.06 -8.73 -14.57
C GLU A 8 3.51 -7.45 -15.29
N LEU A 9 2.62 -6.83 -16.06
CA LEU A 9 2.94 -5.66 -16.88
C LEU A 9 2.92 -4.34 -16.10
N TRP A 10 2.00 -4.18 -15.14
CA TRP A 10 1.85 -2.92 -14.40
C TRP A 10 3.11 -2.47 -13.68
N PRO A 11 3.91 -3.35 -13.04
CA PRO A 11 5.18 -2.95 -12.46
C PRO A 11 6.13 -2.26 -13.46
N PHE A 12 6.11 -2.60 -14.74
CA PHE A 12 6.90 -1.92 -15.76
C PHE A 12 6.30 -0.56 -16.14
N LEU A 13 4.99 -0.52 -16.37
CA LEU A 13 4.26 0.71 -16.71
C LEU A 13 4.34 1.77 -15.59
N LEU A 14 4.32 1.32 -14.33
CA LEU A 14 4.44 2.15 -13.13
C LEU A 14 5.89 2.44 -12.75
N ARG A 15 6.87 2.08 -13.60
CA ARG A 15 8.31 2.33 -13.41
C ARG A 15 8.89 1.70 -12.15
N ILE A 16 8.28 0.63 -11.65
CA ILE A 16 8.84 -0.20 -10.59
C ILE A 16 9.95 -1.09 -11.14
N PHE A 17 9.75 -1.66 -12.34
CA PHE A 17 10.75 -2.47 -13.03
C PHE A 17 11.27 -1.78 -14.30
N PRO A 18 12.58 -1.75 -14.52
CA PRO A 18 13.16 -1.35 -15.80
C PRO A 18 12.76 -2.32 -16.91
N TRP A 19 12.50 -1.81 -18.11
CA TRP A 19 12.16 -2.65 -19.29
C TRP A 19 13.28 -3.62 -19.67
N SER A 20 14.54 -3.24 -19.46
CA SER A 20 15.72 -4.07 -19.72
C SER A 20 16.06 -5.03 -18.58
N SER A 21 15.25 -5.10 -17.51
CA SER A 21 15.54 -5.95 -16.36
C SER A 21 15.41 -7.44 -16.66
N THR A 22 16.28 -8.25 -16.05
CA THR A 22 16.13 -9.71 -16.00
C THR A 22 15.17 -10.11 -14.87
N TYR A 23 14.75 -11.38 -14.85
CA TYR A 23 13.91 -11.90 -13.76
C TYR A 23 14.61 -11.79 -12.39
N GLU A 24 15.87 -12.20 -12.31
CA GLU A 24 16.67 -12.13 -11.07
C GLU A 24 16.81 -10.69 -10.56
N HIS A 25 17.03 -9.73 -11.47
CA HIS A 25 17.10 -8.33 -11.10
C HIS A 25 15.78 -7.82 -10.52
N ARG A 26 14.63 -8.24 -11.08
CA ARG A 26 13.31 -7.88 -10.55
C ARG A 26 13.04 -8.49 -9.17
N GLU A 27 13.50 -9.71 -8.91
CA GLU A 27 13.39 -10.32 -7.59
C GLU A 27 14.20 -9.55 -6.54
N SER A 28 15.41 -9.10 -6.89
CA SER A 28 16.19 -8.20 -6.03
C SER A 28 15.42 -6.89 -5.74
N ILE A 29 14.87 -6.25 -6.78
CA ILE A 29 14.06 -5.03 -6.62
C ILE A 29 12.85 -5.28 -5.70
N ARG A 30 12.14 -6.40 -5.86
CA ARG A 30 11.00 -6.75 -5.01
C ARG A 30 11.41 -6.87 -3.55
N ASN A 31 12.52 -7.56 -3.27
CA ASN A 31 13.04 -7.75 -1.92
C ASN A 31 13.44 -6.42 -1.29
N ASP A 32 14.14 -5.56 -2.02
CA ASP A 32 14.53 -4.24 -1.53
C ASP A 32 13.33 -3.34 -1.24
N LEU A 33 12.33 -3.33 -2.14
CA LEU A 33 11.09 -2.58 -1.94
C LEU A 33 10.29 -3.11 -0.75
N PHE A 34 10.25 -4.42 -0.56
CA PHE A 34 9.62 -5.05 0.60
C PHE A 34 10.30 -4.59 1.89
N LEU A 35 11.62 -4.70 1.99
CA LEU A 35 12.38 -4.27 3.17
C LEU A 35 12.23 -2.77 3.45
N ARG A 36 12.24 -1.95 2.39
CA ARG A 36 12.03 -0.50 2.48
C ARG A 36 10.63 -0.18 2.99
N TYR A 37 9.60 -0.85 2.47
CA TYR A 37 8.23 -0.69 2.94
C TYR A 37 8.10 -1.07 4.42
N GLN A 38 8.63 -2.22 4.84
CA GLN A 38 8.59 -2.64 6.24
C GLN A 38 9.33 -1.66 7.17
N ARG A 39 10.43 -1.07 6.70
CA ARG A 39 11.14 -0.02 7.43
C ARG A 39 10.29 1.24 7.57
N MET A 40 9.64 1.69 6.49
CA MET A 40 8.74 2.85 6.52
C MET A 40 7.56 2.62 7.45
N LYS A 41 6.93 1.44 7.40
CA LYS A 41 5.82 1.06 8.29
C LYS A 41 6.23 1.10 9.76
N ARG A 42 7.35 0.47 10.12
CA ARG A 42 7.90 0.53 11.50
C ARG A 42 8.24 1.95 11.94
N ASN A 43 8.83 2.75 11.05
CA ASN A 43 9.17 4.14 11.35
C ASN A 43 7.92 5.01 11.56
N ARG A 44 6.84 4.79 10.80
CA ARG A 44 5.55 5.47 11.03
C ARG A 44 5.05 5.20 12.45
N ILE A 45 4.99 3.93 12.86
CA ILE A 45 4.52 3.52 14.19
C ILE A 45 5.35 4.20 15.29
N LYS A 46 6.68 4.16 15.17
CA LYS A 46 7.60 4.81 16.12
C LYS A 46 7.45 6.34 16.16
N LYS A 47 7.13 6.98 15.03
CA LYS A 47 6.90 8.43 14.98
C LYS A 47 5.60 8.82 15.66
N ILE A 48 4.54 8.04 15.45
CA ILE A 48 3.25 8.25 16.12
C ILE A 48 3.40 8.08 17.62
N SER A 49 4.07 7.02 18.08
CA SER A 49 4.26 6.76 19.52
C SER A 49 5.13 7.79 20.25
N LYS A 50 5.84 8.66 19.51
CA LYS A 50 6.69 9.74 20.06
C LYS A 50 6.23 11.11 19.58
N ALA A 51 5.01 11.22 19.06
CA ALA A 51 4.48 12.48 18.55
C ALA A 51 4.19 13.43 19.72
N THR A 52 4.31 14.73 19.47
CA THR A 52 3.74 15.75 20.36
C THR A 52 2.23 15.77 20.18
N GLU A 53 1.48 16.41 21.08
CA GLU A 53 0.02 16.55 20.99
C GLU A 53 -0.46 17.06 19.62
N ALA A 54 0.24 18.07 19.07
CA ALA A 54 -0.05 18.58 17.72
C ALA A 54 0.20 17.52 16.62
N GLY A 55 1.26 16.71 16.78
CA GLY A 55 1.58 15.61 15.88
C GLY A 55 0.58 14.47 15.96
N GLU A 56 0.14 14.09 17.16
CA GLU A 56 -0.90 13.09 17.37
C GLU A 56 -2.21 13.50 16.69
N LYS A 57 -2.63 14.75 16.89
CA LYS A 57 -3.82 15.32 16.23
C LYS A 57 -3.69 15.29 14.71
N PHE A 58 -2.51 15.61 14.17
CA PHE A 58 -2.26 15.53 12.74
C PHE A 58 -2.42 14.10 12.21
N TYR A 59 -1.78 13.11 12.85
CA TYR A 59 -1.87 11.71 12.40
C TYR A 59 -3.29 11.15 12.54
N ALA A 60 -4.00 11.48 13.62
CA ALA A 60 -5.39 11.11 13.82
C ALA A 60 -6.30 11.69 12.72
N ASN A 61 -6.08 12.94 12.31
CA ASN A 61 -6.83 13.55 11.21
C ASN A 61 -6.56 12.85 9.88
N VAL A 62 -5.30 12.53 9.58
CA VAL A 62 -4.93 11.79 8.37
C VAL A 62 -5.59 10.41 8.37
N GLU A 63 -5.52 9.68 9.48
CA GLU A 63 -6.13 8.36 9.63
C GLU A 63 -7.66 8.40 9.50
N SER A 64 -8.31 9.38 10.11
CA SER A 64 -9.76 9.59 9.98
C SER A 64 -10.19 9.83 8.53
N SER A 65 -9.44 10.64 7.77
CA SER A 65 -9.73 10.88 6.35
C SER A 65 -9.56 9.60 5.53
N ILE A 66 -8.46 8.86 5.73
CA ILE A 66 -8.23 7.59 5.06
C ILE A 66 -9.36 6.60 5.36
N LEU A 67 -9.74 6.43 6.63
CA LEU A 67 -10.79 5.50 7.04
C LEU A 67 -12.12 5.82 6.35
N LYS A 68 -12.50 7.10 6.32
CA LYS A 68 -13.74 7.55 5.66
C LYS A 68 -13.74 7.26 4.16
N ASP A 69 -12.62 7.47 3.49
CA ASP A 69 -12.52 7.25 2.03
C ASP A 69 -12.44 5.76 1.68
N VAL A 70 -11.79 4.95 2.52
CA VAL A 70 -11.79 3.49 2.41
C VAL A 70 -13.22 2.93 2.50
N LEU A 71 -14.03 3.40 3.45
CA LEU A 71 -15.44 2.97 3.58
C LEU A 71 -16.31 3.37 2.38
N ARG A 72 -15.96 4.45 1.67
CA ARG A 72 -16.66 4.92 0.46
C ARG A 72 -16.11 4.33 -0.85
N THR A 73 -15.06 3.53 -0.78
CA THR A 73 -14.48 2.89 -1.96
C THR A 73 -15.48 1.90 -2.57
N ASP A 74 -15.50 1.80 -3.90
CA ASP A 74 -16.53 1.07 -4.67
C ASP A 74 -16.79 -0.37 -4.17
N ARG A 75 -17.95 -0.55 -3.52
CA ARG A 75 -18.42 -1.82 -2.94
C ARG A 75 -19.05 -2.76 -3.96
N ARG A 76 -19.25 -2.32 -5.21
CA ARG A 76 -19.73 -3.19 -6.29
C ARG A 76 -18.61 -4.09 -6.82
N ASN A 77 -17.35 -3.69 -6.62
CA ASN A 77 -16.21 -4.54 -6.92
C ASN A 77 -16.08 -5.65 -5.87
N SER A 78 -16.07 -6.92 -6.31
CA SER A 78 -15.97 -8.09 -5.43
C SER A 78 -14.73 -8.07 -4.53
N PHE A 79 -13.67 -7.39 -4.93
CA PHE A 79 -12.45 -7.24 -4.11
C PHE A 79 -12.69 -6.40 -2.85
N PHE A 80 -13.56 -5.39 -2.92
CA PHE A 80 -13.89 -4.49 -1.80
C PHE A 80 -15.29 -4.75 -1.20
N ALA A 81 -16.07 -5.67 -1.77
CA ALA A 81 -17.40 -6.05 -1.31
C ALA A 81 -17.36 -6.91 -0.04
N GLY A 82 -18.53 -7.10 0.59
CA GLY A 82 -18.73 -8.01 1.74
C GLY A 82 -18.54 -7.36 3.12
N ASP A 83 -19.38 -7.73 4.08
CA ASP A 83 -19.22 -7.39 5.49
C ASP A 83 -18.02 -8.17 6.06
N GLY A 84 -17.11 -7.52 6.79
CA GLY A 84 -15.89 -8.15 7.32
C GLY A 84 -14.81 -8.47 6.27
N ASN A 85 -14.67 -7.65 5.22
CA ASN A 85 -13.62 -7.85 4.22
C ASN A 85 -12.22 -7.73 4.87
N ALA A 86 -11.41 -8.79 4.77
CA ALA A 86 -10.05 -8.84 5.33
C ALA A 86 -9.11 -7.73 4.78
N ASN A 87 -9.46 -7.09 3.67
CA ASN A 87 -8.73 -5.94 3.12
C ASN A 87 -9.14 -4.59 3.74
N LEU A 88 -10.13 -4.58 4.65
CA LEU A 88 -10.67 -3.40 5.34
C LEU A 88 -10.56 -3.50 6.86
N GLU A 89 -10.46 -4.71 7.40
CA GLU A 89 -10.17 -4.96 8.80
C GLU A 89 -8.74 -4.45 9.10
N THR A 90 -8.63 -3.37 9.89
CA THR A 90 -7.36 -2.74 10.28
C THR A 90 -6.97 -3.13 11.69
#